data_AF-D2CSP5-F1
#
_entry.id   AF-D2CSP5-F1
#
_cell.length_a   1.000
_cell.length_b   1.000
_cell.length_c   1.000
_cell.angle_alpha   90.00
_cell.angle_beta   90.00
_cell.angle_gamma   90.00
#
_symmetry.space_group_name_H-M   'P 1'
#
loop_
_entity.id
_entity.type
_entity.pdbx_description
1 polymer ?
#
loop_
_entity_poly.entity_id
_entity_poly.type
_entity_poly.pdbx_seq_one_letter_code
_entity_poly.pdbx_strand_id
1 'polypeptide(L)'
;SETTRKYPPLAKIDRACTDDYTIPDTSIVVDKGVHVCIPVLGLHYDPEYYPEPEKFIPERFSPEEKSKRSPYVFLPFGAGP
;
A
#
# COMPACT_ATOMS: atom_id res chain seq x y z
N SER A 1 7.85 -10.43 7.76
CA SER A 1 6.97 -9.32 7.35
C SER A 1 7.60 -7.96 7.56
N GLU A 2 8.19 -7.67 8.73
CA GLU A 2 8.84 -6.36 8.96
C GLU A 2 10.02 -6.09 8.00
N THR A 3 10.82 -7.10 7.67
CA THR A 3 11.89 -6.97 6.66
C THR A 3 11.34 -6.51 5.31
N THR A 4 10.27 -7.14 4.81
CA THR A 4 9.65 -6.80 3.53
C THR A 4 8.79 -5.53 3.59
N ARG A 5 8.52 -4.99 4.79
CA ARG A 5 7.99 -3.63 4.95
C ARG A 5 9.10 -2.59 4.76
N LYS A 6 10.23 -2.75 5.47
CA LYS A 6 11.34 -1.79 5.37
C LYS A 6 12.07 -1.86 4.02
N TYR A 7 12.13 -3.05 3.44
CA TYR A 7 12.86 -3.35 2.21
C TYR A 7 11.96 -4.16 1.28
N PRO A 8 10.89 -3.57 0.72
CA PRO A 8 10.00 -4.28 -0.19
C PRO A 8 10.75 -4.62 -1.48
N PRO A 9 10.50 -5.81 -2.09
CA PRO A 9 11.08 -6.16 -3.38
C PRO A 9 10.74 -5.16 -4.50
N LEU A 10 9.57 -4.53 -4.41
CA LEU A 10 9.10 -3.49 -5.33
C LEU A 10 8.72 -2.24 -4.53
N ALA A 11 9.33 -1.10 -4.88
CA ALA A 11 9.05 0.18 -4.20
C ALA A 11 7.69 0.79 -4.62
N LYS A 12 7.15 0.37 -5.76
CA LYS A 12 5.87 0.82 -6.30
C LYS A 12 5.18 -0.30 -7.07
N ILE A 13 3.87 -0.19 -7.21
CA ILE A 13 3.05 -1.09 -8.03
C ILE A 13 2.27 -0.23 -9.02
N ASP A 14 2.29 -0.62 -10.28
CA ASP A 14 1.51 0.07 -11.32
C ASP A 14 0.21 -0.71 -11.62
N ARG A 15 -0.85 0.03 -11.92
CA ARG A 15 -2.13 -0.46 -12.42
C ARG A 15 -2.51 0.34 -13.66
N ALA A 16 -3.13 -0.29 -14.65
CA ALA A 16 -3.70 0.39 -15.79
C ALA A 16 -5.23 0.37 -15.65
N CYS A 17 -5.87 1.53 -15.80
CA CYS A 17 -7.31 1.63 -15.78
C CYS A 17 -7.88 1.00 -17.06
N THR A 18 -8.68 -0.06 -16.95
CA THR A 18 -9.19 -0.78 -18.14
C THR A 18 -10.47 -0.18 -18.70
N ASP A 19 -11.19 0.60 -17.90
CA ASP A 19 -12.41 1.35 -18.22
C ASP A 19 -12.50 2.57 -17.32
N ASP A 20 -13.20 3.63 -17.74
CA ASP A 20 -13.33 4.86 -16.96
C ASP A 20 -13.85 4.57 -15.54
N TYR A 21 -13.13 5.06 -14.53
CA TYR A 21 -13.40 4.73 -13.14
C TYR A 21 -13.49 5.98 -12.26
N THR A 22 -14.67 6.23 -11.68
CA THR A 22 -14.84 7.27 -10.66
C THR A 22 -14.36 6.74 -9.31
N ILE A 23 -13.40 7.42 -8.71
CA ILE A 23 -12.93 7.07 -7.36
C ILE A 23 -14.08 7.31 -6.37
N PRO A 24 -14.49 6.30 -5.57
CA PRO A 24 -15.57 6.43 -4.61
C PRO A 24 -15.40 7.67 -3.72
N ASP A 25 -16.51 8.31 -3.38
CA ASP A 25 -16.56 9.50 -2.52
C ASP A 25 -15.84 10.74 -3.09
N THR A 26 -15.48 10.73 -4.37
CA THR A 26 -14.88 11.88 -5.06
C THR A 26 -15.56 12.14 -6.42
N SER A 27 -15.27 13.29 -7.03
CA SER A 27 -15.63 13.59 -8.41
C SER A 27 -14.49 13.27 -9.40
N ILE A 28 -13.46 12.54 -8.96
CA ILE A 28 -12.28 12.25 -9.78
C ILE A 28 -12.56 11.02 -10.63
N VAL A 29 -12.46 11.19 -11.95
CA VAL A 29 -12.52 10.10 -12.93
C VAL A 29 -11.10 9.77 -13.38
N VAL A 30 -10.77 8.49 -13.36
CA VAL A 30 -9.56 7.94 -13.97
C VAL A 30 -9.97 7.37 -15.32
N ASP A 31 -9.55 8.04 -16.39
CA ASP A 31 -9.90 7.62 -17.75
C ASP A 31 -9.25 6.27 -18.10
N LYS A 32 -9.92 5.53 -18.98
CA LYS A 32 -9.40 4.30 -19.58
C LYS A 32 -8.00 4.52 -20.15
N GLY A 33 -7.07 3.63 -19.83
CA GLY A 33 -5.68 3.66 -20.27
C GLY A 33 -4.75 4.48 -19.36
N VAL A 34 -5.28 5.24 -18.40
CA VAL A 34 -4.44 5.95 -17.42
C VAL A 34 -3.76 4.94 -16.49
N HIS A 35 -2.47 5.14 -16.26
CA HIS A 35 -1.69 4.37 -15.30
C HIS A 35 -1.75 5.00 -13.91
N VAL A 36 -2.08 4.19 -12.91
CA VAL A 36 -2.07 4.56 -11.50
C VAL A 36 -0.85 3.91 -10.84
N CYS A 37 -0.04 4.74 -10.17
CA CYS A 37 1.12 4.28 -9.41
C CYS A 37 0.79 4.25 -7.91
N ILE A 38 0.92 3.09 -7.29
CA ILE A 38 0.74 2.88 -5.85
C ILE A 38 2.12 2.92 -5.18
N PRO A 39 2.42 3.91 -4.33
CA PRO A 39 3.74 4.09 -3.72
C PRO A 39 3.92 3.16 -2.51
N VAL A 40 4.23 1.88 -2.76
CA VAL A 40 4.40 0.85 -1.71
C VAL A 40 5.41 1.27 -0.65
N LEU A 41 6.58 1.77 -1.04
CA LEU A 41 7.61 2.21 -0.09
C LEU A 41 7.13 3.40 0.75
N GLY A 42 6.38 4.33 0.12
CA GLY A 42 5.77 5.46 0.82
C GLY A 42 4.80 4.98 1.89
N LEU A 43 3.84 4.12 1.52
CA LEU A 43 2.88 3.52 2.46
C LEU A 43 3.58 2.74 3.59
N HIS A 44 4.67 2.04 3.27
CA HIS A 44 5.42 1.25 4.23
C HIS A 44 6.19 2.10 5.24
N TYR A 45 6.52 3.34 4.91
CA TYR A 45 7.22 4.29 5.78
C TYR A 45 6.31 5.40 6.31
N ASP A 46 5.01 5.35 6.02
CA ASP A 46 4.06 6.34 6.50
C ASP A 46 3.86 6.18 8.02
N PRO A 47 4.17 7.21 8.83
CA PRO A 47 4.01 7.16 10.28
C PRO A 47 2.54 7.06 10.72
N GLU A 48 1.57 7.40 9.87
CA GLU A 48 0.14 7.21 10.15
C GLU A 48 -0.18 5.72 10.34
N TYR A 49 0.45 4.84 9.56
CA TYR A 49 0.23 3.40 9.61
C TYR A 49 1.33 2.63 10.35
N TYR A 50 2.54 3.18 10.38
CA TYR A 50 3.71 2.58 11.00
C TYR A 50 4.42 3.60 11.90
N PRO A 51 3.95 3.82 13.15
CA PRO A 51 4.58 4.75 14.09
C PRO A 51 6.07 4.44 14.27
N GLU A 52 6.97 5.42 14.19
CA GLU A 52 8.43 5.18 14.18
C GLU A 52 8.89 4.30 13.00
N PRO A 53 8.57 4.65 11.74
CA PRO A 53 8.70 3.76 10.57
C PRO A 53 10.14 3.33 10.27
N GLU A 54 11.11 4.11 10.75
CA GLU A 54 12.53 3.83 10.62
C GLU A 54 13.02 2.68 11.51
N LYS A 55 12.33 2.41 12.64
CA LYS A 55 12.70 1.32 13.54
C LYS A 55 12.21 -0.01 12.98
N PHE A 56 13.08 -1.03 13.09
CA PHE A 56 12.72 -2.41 12.80
C PHE A 56 11.99 -3.01 14.00
N ILE A 57 10.67 -3.17 13.89
CA ILE A 57 9.81 -3.68 14.97
C ILE A 57 8.99 -4.87 14.44
N PRO A 58 9.46 -6.12 14.61
CA PRO A 58 8.75 -7.33 14.15
C PRO A 58 7.31 -7.46 14.65
N GLU A 59 7.05 -6.98 15.86
CA GLU A 59 5.79 -7.12 16.59
C GLU A 59 4.62 -6.41 15.92
N ARG A 60 4.89 -5.43 15.02
CA ARG A 60 3.88 -4.79 14.15
C ARG A 60 3.10 -5.79 13.30
N PHE A 61 3.61 -7.00 13.13
CA PHE A 61 2.99 -8.05 12.34
C PHE A 61 2.38 -9.18 13.18
N SER A 62 2.17 -8.93 14.48
CA SER A 62 1.30 -9.75 15.31
C SER A 62 -0.14 -9.75 14.72
N PRO A 63 -0.96 -10.77 15.00
CA PRO A 63 -2.34 -10.81 14.52
C PRO A 63 -3.17 -9.59 14.97
N GLU A 64 -2.96 -9.13 16.20
CA GLU A 64 -3.64 -7.97 16.77
C GLU A 64 -3.24 -6.66 16.08
N GLU A 65 -1.95 -6.43 15.85
CA GLU A 65 -1.49 -5.20 15.19
C GLU A 65 -1.84 -5.17 13.70
N LYS A 66 -1.90 -6.34 13.05
CA LYS A 66 -2.34 -6.45 11.65
C LYS A 66 -3.82 -6.08 11.49
N SER A 67 -4.69 -6.49 12.42
CA SER A 67 -6.13 -6.26 12.28
C SER A 67 -6.53 -4.78 12.43
N LYS A 68 -5.66 -3.96 13.04
CA LYS A 68 -5.84 -2.51 13.21
C LYS A 68 -5.61 -1.70 11.93
N ARG A 69 -5.07 -2.30 10.86
CA ARG A 69 -4.68 -1.59 9.63
C ARG A 69 -5.38 -2.17 8.41
N SER A 70 -5.60 -1.32 7.41
CA SER A 70 -6.04 -1.80 6.10
C SER A 70 -5.01 -2.77 5.50
N PRO A 71 -5.44 -3.91 4.92
CA PRO A 71 -4.54 -4.83 4.25
C PRO A 71 -3.82 -4.18 3.06
N TYR A 72 -4.38 -3.11 2.47
CA TYR A 72 -3.81 -2.38 1.35
C TYR A 72 -2.66 -1.42 1.73
N VAL A 73 -2.31 -1.34 3.01
CA VAL A 73 -1.13 -0.60 3.49
C VAL A 73 0.12 -1.48 3.50
N PHE A 74 -0.02 -2.81 3.56
CA PHE A 74 1.10 -3.75 3.50
C PHE A 74 1.05 -4.59 2.22
N LEU A 75 1.62 -4.04 1.15
CA LEU A 75 1.64 -4.66 -0.19
C LEU A 75 3.03 -5.12 -0.66
N PRO A 76 3.78 -5.95 0.10
CA PRO A 76 5.14 -6.35 -0.30
C PRO A 76 5.17 -7.17 -1.60
N PHE A 77 4.04 -7.79 -1.96
CA PHE A 77 3.85 -8.57 -3.19
C PHE A 77 2.59 -8.14 -3.97
N GLY A 78 2.07 -6.94 -3.67
CA GLY A 78 0.80 -6.45 -4.22
C GLY A 78 -0.45 -7.13 -3.66
N ALA A 79 -1.57 -6.87 -4.31
CA ALA A 79 -2.89 -7.42 -4.02
C ALA A 79 -3.75 -7.46 -5.29
N GLY A 80 -4.70 -8.40 -5.32
CA GLY A 80 -5.53 -8.70 -6.50
C GLY A 80 -4.90 -9.73 -7.45
N PRO A 81 -5.64 -10.16 -8.49
CA PRO A 81 -5.13 -10.94 -9.62
C PRO A 81 -4.31 -10.09 -10.61
#